data_AF-A0A2N0PS05-F1
#
_entry.id   AF-A0A2N0PS05-F1
#
_cell.length_a   1.000
_cell.length_b   1.000
_cell.length_c   1.000
_cell.angle_alpha   90.00
_cell.angle_beta   90.00
_cell.angle_gamma   90.00
#
_symmetry.space_group_name_H-M   'P 1'
#
loop_
_entity.id
_entity.type
_entity.pdbx_description
1 polymer ?
#
loop_
_entity_poly.entity_id
_entity_poly.type
_entity_poly.pdbx_seq_one_letter_code
_entity_poly.pdbx_strand_id
1 'polypeptide(L)'
;MLEKGDALLKILLKYAPTNLREIRFFDSYKFSLENLEKFFGGWKRRPALTIITSDPIYRMEGYSRLVSKYKNLGVIKEFRCDSDNAIYF
;
A
#
# COMPACT_ATOMS: atom_id res chain seq x y z
N MET A 1 11.22 12.98 -4.88
CA MET A 1 11.02 12.19 -3.65
C MET A 1 10.24 10.87 -3.84
N LEU A 2 9.65 10.58 -5.02
CA LEU A 2 8.97 9.30 -5.31
C LEU A 2 9.91 8.08 -5.41
N GLU A 3 11.14 8.27 -5.87
CA GLU A 3 12.08 7.15 -6.13
C GLU A 3 12.40 6.29 -4.90
N LYS A 4 12.46 6.90 -3.71
CA LYS A 4 12.75 6.16 -2.46
C LYS A 4 11.58 5.25 -2.06
N GLY A 5 10.35 5.70 -2.25
CA GLY A 5 9.16 4.89 -2.00
C GLY A 5 9.06 3.72 -2.98
N ASP A 6 9.26 4.00 -4.26
CA ASP A 6 9.14 2.97 -5.29
C ASP A 6 10.22 1.87 -5.16
N ALA A 7 11.43 2.23 -4.70
CA ALA A 7 12.46 1.27 -4.35
C ALA A 7 12.05 0.36 -3.17
N LEU A 8 11.38 0.93 -2.15
CA LEU A 8 10.89 0.17 -1.00
C LEU A 8 9.88 -0.91 -1.41
N LEU A 9 8.93 -0.61 -2.30
CA LEU A 9 7.95 -1.59 -2.79
C LEU A 9 8.63 -2.79 -3.48
N LYS A 10 9.69 -2.53 -4.27
CA LYS A 10 10.48 -3.59 -4.91
C LYS A 10 11.23 -4.45 -3.89
N ILE A 11 11.81 -3.83 -2.86
CA ILE A 11 12.50 -4.54 -1.77
C ILE A 11 11.50 -5.42 -1.01
N LEU A 12 10.33 -4.90 -0.67
CA LEU A 12 9.29 -5.65 0.02
C LEU A 12 8.83 -6.86 -0.80
N LEU A 13 8.57 -6.70 -2.10
CA LEU A 13 8.21 -7.84 -2.96
C LEU A 13 9.25 -8.97 -2.93
N LYS A 14 10.54 -8.60 -2.88
CA LYS A 14 11.65 -9.55 -2.96
C LYS A 14 11.97 -10.20 -1.61
N TYR A 15 11.94 -9.43 -0.53
CA TYR A 15 12.54 -9.84 0.74
C TYR A 15 11.57 -9.85 1.92
N ALA A 16 10.36 -9.31 1.79
CA ALA A 16 9.41 -9.34 2.90
C ALA A 16 9.07 -10.79 3.27
N PRO A 17 8.94 -11.09 4.56
CA PRO A 17 8.59 -12.42 5.01
C PRO A 17 7.15 -12.76 4.59
N THR A 18 6.86 -14.05 4.46
CA THR A 18 5.53 -14.52 4.02
C THR A 18 4.42 -14.22 5.02
N ASN A 19 4.77 -13.93 6.27
CA ASN A 19 3.83 -13.56 7.33
C ASN A 19 3.61 -12.04 7.46
N LEU A 20 4.21 -11.20 6.60
CA LEU A 20 3.92 -9.77 6.61
C LEU A 20 2.45 -9.54 6.24
N ARG A 21 1.71 -8.93 7.16
CA ARG A 21 0.26 -8.68 7.02
C ARG A 21 -0.11 -7.21 7.10
N GLU A 22 0.79 -6.34 7.53
CA GLU A 22 0.50 -4.92 7.70
C GLU A 22 1.66 -4.06 7.21
N ILE A 23 1.33 -2.99 6.48
CA ILE A 23 2.28 -1.96 6.07
C ILE A 23 1.68 -0.61 6.45
N ARG A 24 2.46 0.19 7.17
CA ARG A 24 2.13 1.58 7.52
C ARG A 24 3.15 2.52 6.89
N PHE A 25 2.70 3.58 6.24
CA PHE A 25 3.58 4.59 5.66
C PHE A 25 2.95 5.99 5.70
N PHE A 26 3.73 6.97 6.15
CA PHE A 26 3.29 8.34 6.43
C PHE A 26 4.30 9.35 5.88
N ASP A 27 3.88 10.62 5.81
CA ASP A 27 4.67 11.81 5.45
C ASP A 27 5.44 11.70 4.13
N SER A 28 6.62 11.10 4.21
CA SER A 28 7.71 11.16 3.24
C SER A 28 7.65 10.05 2.19
N TYR A 29 6.82 9.03 2.40
CA TYR A 29 6.73 7.87 1.53
C TYR A 29 5.47 7.94 0.69
N LYS A 30 5.63 8.41 -0.54
CA LYS A 30 4.59 8.38 -1.57
C LYS A 30 5.03 7.42 -2.67
N PHE A 31 4.05 6.73 -3.24
CA PHE A 31 4.26 5.75 -4.29
C PHE A 31 3.48 6.18 -5.52
N SER A 32 4.05 5.98 -6.70
CA SER A 32 3.29 6.19 -7.92
C SER A 32 2.16 5.15 -8.03
N LEU A 33 1.07 5.54 -8.69
CA LEU A 33 -0.05 4.64 -8.98
C LEU A 33 0.41 3.36 -9.69
N GLU A 34 1.32 3.51 -10.67
CA GLU A 34 1.89 2.41 -11.44
C GLU A 34 2.69 1.44 -10.57
N ASN A 35 3.54 1.95 -9.67
CA ASN A 35 4.37 1.10 -8.82
C ASN A 35 3.56 0.40 -7.73
N LEU A 36 2.49 1.04 -7.22
CA LEU A 36 1.53 0.34 -6.36
C LEU A 36 0.80 -0.77 -7.09
N GLU A 37 0.39 -0.55 -8.35
CA GLU A 37 -0.25 -1.60 -9.13
C GLU A 37 0.68 -2.80 -9.35
N LYS A 38 1.95 -2.55 -9.68
CA LYS A 38 2.98 -3.59 -9.78
C LYS A 38 3.18 -4.32 -8.45
N PHE A 39 3.23 -3.59 -7.35
CA PHE A 39 3.36 -4.13 -6.01
C PHE A 39 2.20 -5.07 -5.66
N PHE A 40 0.96 -4.61 -5.78
CA PHE A 40 -0.22 -5.44 -5.49
C PHE A 40 -0.33 -6.65 -6.43
N GLY A 41 0.05 -6.47 -7.70
CA GLY A 41 0.14 -7.56 -8.68
C GLY A 41 1.09 -8.67 -8.23
N GLY A 42 2.28 -8.29 -7.74
CA GLY A 42 3.27 -9.23 -7.20
C GLY A 42 2.89 -9.83 -5.83
N TRP A 43 1.94 -9.23 -5.11
CA TRP A 43 1.52 -9.68 -3.78
C TRP A 43 0.40 -10.74 -3.80
N LYS A 44 -0.17 -11.08 -4.96
CA LYS A 44 -1.33 -11.99 -5.12
C LYS A 44 -1.20 -13.38 -4.50
N ARG A 45 0.02 -13.90 -4.30
CA ARG A 45 0.27 -15.25 -3.72
C ARG A 45 0.65 -15.21 -2.24
N ARG A 46 0.59 -14.04 -1.62
CA ARG A 46 0.94 -13.81 -0.20
C ARG A 46 -0.34 -13.52 0.59
N PRO A 47 -0.29 -13.62 1.94
CA PRO A 47 -1.41 -13.20 2.77
C PRO A 47 -1.84 -11.75 2.48
N ALA A 48 -3.15 -11.52 2.58
CA ALA A 48 -3.75 -10.22 2.34
C ALA A 48 -3.19 -9.15 3.29
N LEU A 49 -2.92 -7.96 2.76
CA LEU A 49 -2.33 -6.84 3.49
C LEU A 49 -3.39 -5.91 4.08
N THR A 50 -3.19 -5.50 5.32
CA THR A 50 -3.71 -4.24 5.85
C THR A 50 -2.73 -3.13 5.53
N ILE A 51 -3.22 -2.03 4.96
CA ILE A 51 -2.40 -0.88 4.57
C ILE A 51 -2.97 0.36 5.23
N ILE A 52 -2.11 1.11 5.93
CA ILE A 52 -2.49 2.34 6.63
C ILE A 52 -1.58 3.47 6.17
N THR A 53 -2.18 4.58 5.76
CA THR A 53 -1.48 5.79 5.36
C THR A 53 -2.24 7.03 5.82
N SER A 54 -1.63 8.20 5.70
CA SER A 54 -2.27 9.48 6.01
C SER A 54 -2.34 10.47 4.85
N ASP A 55 -1.70 10.14 3.72
CA ASP A 55 -1.64 11.09 2.62
C ASP A 55 -2.96 11.12 1.81
N PRO A 56 -3.59 12.29 1.65
CA PRO A 56 -4.86 12.42 0.94
C PRO A 56 -4.79 12.06 -0.55
N ILE A 57 -3.60 11.97 -1.18
CA ILE A 57 -3.48 11.52 -2.58
C ILE A 57 -4.10 10.14 -2.78
N TYR A 58 -4.07 9.27 -1.75
CA TYR A 58 -4.60 7.92 -1.83
C TYR A 58 -6.12 7.85 -1.83
N ARG A 59 -6.80 8.99 -1.62
CA ARG A 59 -8.25 9.13 -1.78
C ARG A 59 -8.64 9.54 -3.21
N MET A 60 -7.69 9.96 -4.04
CA MET A 60 -7.97 10.31 -5.44
C MET A 60 -8.48 9.10 -6.22
N GLU A 61 -9.33 9.34 -7.22
CA GLU A 61 -10.07 8.32 -7.97
C GLU A 61 -9.18 7.17 -8.48
N GLY A 62 -8.01 7.49 -9.04
CA GLY A 62 -7.07 6.49 -9.54
C GLY A 62 -6.60 5.50 -8.46
N TYR A 63 -6.18 6.01 -7.30
CA TYR A 63 -5.74 5.17 -6.19
C TYR A 63 -6.91 4.42 -5.55
N SER A 64 -8.06 5.08 -5.36
CA SER A 64 -9.27 4.46 -4.81
C SER A 64 -9.76 3.29 -5.67
N ARG A 65 -9.73 3.44 -7.01
CA ARG A 65 -10.08 2.38 -7.95
C ARG A 65 -9.07 1.22 -7.91
N LEU A 66 -7.78 1.53 -7.82
CA LEU A 66 -6.72 0.53 -7.70
C LEU A 66 -6.87 -0.30 -6.41
N VAL A 67 -7.07 0.37 -5.27
CA VAL A 67 -7.30 -0.29 -3.98
C VAL A 67 -8.53 -1.19 -4.06
N SER A 68 -9.64 -0.70 -4.63
CA SER A 68 -10.88 -1.47 -4.75
C SER A 68 -10.71 -2.72 -5.61
N LYS A 69 -10.00 -2.61 -6.74
CA LYS A 69 -9.63 -3.74 -7.59
C LYS A 69 -8.87 -4.81 -6.81
N TYR A 70 -7.88 -4.43 -6.01
CA TYR A 70 -7.04 -5.38 -5.28
C TYR A 70 -7.64 -5.87 -3.96
N LYS A 71 -8.63 -5.17 -3.38
CA LYS A 71 -9.52 -5.72 -2.35
C LYS A 71 -10.36 -6.87 -2.90
N ASN A 72 -10.98 -6.69 -4.06
CA ASN A 72 -11.78 -7.74 -4.72
C ASN A 72 -10.96 -8.98 -5.09
N LEU A 73 -9.67 -8.81 -5.39
CA LEU A 73 -8.73 -9.90 -5.66
C LEU A 73 -8.16 -10.55 -4.39
N GLY A 74 -8.56 -10.11 -3.19
CA GLY A 74 -8.09 -10.67 -1.92
C GLY A 74 -6.65 -10.28 -1.55
N VAL A 75 -6.03 -9.34 -2.27
CA VAL A 75 -4.65 -8.88 -1.99
C VAL A 75 -4.63 -7.89 -0.84
N ILE A 76 -5.66 -7.04 -0.77
CA ILE A 76 -5.82 -6.04 0.27
C ILE A 76 -6.94 -6.50 1.19
N LYS A 77 -6.62 -6.74 2.45
CA LYS A 77 -7.60 -6.99 3.52
C LYS A 77 -8.27 -5.68 3.92
N GLU A 78 -7.47 -4.67 4.18
CA GLU A 78 -7.93 -3.36 4.64
C GLU A 78 -7.02 -2.26 4.08
N PHE A 79 -7.60 -1.12 3.71
CA PHE A 79 -6.86 0.06 3.31
C PHE A 79 -7.48 1.26 4.01
N ARG A 80 -6.71 1.91 4.88
CA ARG A 80 -7.11 3.09 5.64
C ARG A 80 -6.22 4.27 5.26
N CYS A 81 -6.86 5.40 5.03
CA CYS A 81 -6.22 6.68 4.79
C CYS A 81 -6.76 7.64 5.86
N ASP A 82 -6.12 7.69 7.01
CA ASP A 82 -6.57 8.43 8.19
C ASP A 82 -5.73 9.69 8.38
N SER A 83 -6.30 10.75 8.93
CA SER A 83 -5.49 11.91 9.35
C SER A 83 -4.51 11.49 10.45
N ASP A 84 -3.28 12.03 10.44
CA ASP A 84 -2.16 11.60 11.32
C ASP A 84 -2.53 11.46 12.81
N ASN A 85 -3.51 12.23 13.28
CA ASN A 85 -3.99 12.22 14.66
C ASN A 85 -4.75 10.95 15.08
N ALA A 86 -5.15 10.08 14.15
CA ALA A 86 -5.93 8.87 14.42
C ALA A 86 -5.10 7.56 14.43
N ILE A 87 -3.77 7.66 14.22
CA ILE A 87 -2.94 6.51 13.85
C ILE A 87 -2.22 5.88 15.06
N TYR A 88 -2.17 6.61 16.18
CA TYR A 88 -1.53 6.18 17.43
C TYR A 88 -2.48 5.48 18.42
N PHE A 89 -3.72 5.15 18.01
CA PHE A 89 -4.72 4.46 18.84
C PHE A 89 -5.07 3.08 18.29
#